data_AF-A0A7W9YBJ3-F1
#
_entry.id   AF-A0A7W9YBJ3-F1
#
_cell.length_a   1.000
_cell.length_b   1.000
_cell.length_c   1.000
_cell.angle_alpha   90.00
_cell.angle_beta   90.00
_cell.angle_gamma   90.00
#
_symmetry.space_group_name_H-M   'P 1'
#
loop_
_entity.id
_entity.type
_entity.pdbx_description
1 polymer ?
#
loop_
_entity_poly.entity_id
_entity_poly.type
_entity_poly.pdbx_seq_one_letter_code
_entity_poly.pdbx_strand_id
1 'polypeptide(L)'
;MIREGNATPAWPASDFNACRRYALIVAQVIKLCQKLTDDAVTMFIKLIGKLFSQANNRKKQRQMDCRANTAKALRMFLDTITALQSANDYGRNAFDVLDQKAGWDRLLRMKPELETMVDDNEAPSLIVATERYATVHKYAGAFLLAFTFCSARRHDPLLAATALLKRLYAETADTPGSRTTHPPLPNRSATHLRSGKTQSSSVRGCHARRFARPA
;
A
#
# COMPACT_ATOMS: atom_id res chain seq x y z
N MET A 1 -18.96 -40.86 -11.64
CA MET A 1 -19.10 -40.36 -10.26
C MET A 1 -18.97 -38.83 -10.10
N ILE A 2 -18.00 -38.14 -10.72
CA ILE A 2 -17.83 -36.67 -10.60
C ILE A 2 -19.06 -35.86 -11.10
N ARG A 3 -19.81 -36.42 -12.06
CA ARG A 3 -21.00 -35.78 -12.65
C ARG A 3 -22.27 -35.93 -11.81
N GLU A 4 -22.34 -36.92 -10.92
CA GLU A 4 -23.50 -37.12 -10.01
C GLU A 4 -23.44 -36.18 -8.80
N GLY A 5 -22.25 -35.88 -8.28
CA GLY A 5 -22.09 -35.01 -7.10
C GLY A 5 -22.47 -33.53 -7.31
N ASN A 6 -22.68 -33.09 -8.56
CA ASN A 6 -23.18 -31.76 -8.89
C ASN A 6 -24.72 -31.68 -9.00
N ALA A 7 -25.39 -32.82 -9.15
CA ALA A 7 -26.81 -32.89 -9.48
C ALA A 7 -27.68 -33.30 -8.28
N THR A 8 -27.10 -33.79 -7.19
CA THR A 8 -27.86 -34.25 -6.02
C THR A 8 -27.87 -33.18 -4.92
N PRO A 9 -29.03 -32.55 -4.60
CA PRO A 9 -29.16 -31.68 -3.43
C PRO A 9 -28.89 -32.46 -2.13
N ALA A 10 -28.64 -31.80 -1.00
CA ALA A 10 -28.21 -32.47 0.25
C ALA A 10 -29.26 -33.39 0.91
N TRP A 11 -30.53 -33.30 0.50
CA TRP A 11 -31.65 -33.96 1.17
C TRP A 11 -31.92 -35.44 0.79
N PRO A 12 -31.55 -35.98 -0.39
CA PRO A 12 -31.59 -37.42 -0.67
C PRO A 12 -30.34 -38.17 -0.17
N ALA A 13 -29.38 -37.48 0.45
CA ALA A 13 -28.12 -38.09 0.88
C ALA A 13 -28.32 -39.14 1.98
N SER A 14 -29.41 -39.05 2.77
CA SER A 14 -29.79 -40.06 3.78
C SER A 14 -30.11 -41.43 3.18
N ASP A 15 -30.58 -41.45 1.93
CA ASP A 15 -31.19 -42.63 1.29
C ASP A 15 -30.14 -43.49 0.58
N PHE A 16 -28.90 -43.00 0.47
CA PHE A 16 -27.79 -43.78 -0.08
C PHE A 16 -27.27 -44.80 0.93
N ASN A 17 -26.73 -45.91 0.42
CA ASN A 17 -25.92 -46.81 1.26
C ASN A 17 -24.70 -46.07 1.84
N ALA A 18 -24.20 -46.52 2.99
CA ALA A 18 -23.12 -45.82 3.71
C ALA A 18 -21.90 -45.56 2.82
N CYS A 19 -21.48 -46.56 2.03
CA CYS A 19 -20.37 -46.43 1.09
C CYS A 19 -20.56 -45.32 0.05
N ARG A 20 -21.77 -45.17 -0.53
CA ARG A 20 -22.04 -44.10 -1.51
C ARG A 20 -22.11 -42.73 -0.85
N ARG A 21 -22.63 -42.63 0.38
CA ARG A 21 -22.56 -41.37 1.17
C ARG A 21 -21.12 -40.94 1.40
N TYR A 22 -20.28 -41.85 1.90
CA TYR A 22 -18.87 -41.55 2.15
C TYR A 22 -18.14 -41.14 0.86
N ALA A 23 -18.36 -41.86 -0.24
CA ALA A 23 -17.77 -41.52 -1.53
C ALA A 23 -18.20 -40.12 -2.03
N LEU A 24 -19.48 -39.76 -1.85
CA LEU A 24 -19.99 -38.44 -2.23
C LEU A 24 -19.41 -37.31 -1.36
N ILE A 25 -19.35 -37.51 -0.05
CA ILE A 25 -18.77 -36.53 0.89
C ILE A 25 -17.29 -36.32 0.55
N VAL A 26 -16.53 -37.40 0.38
CA VAL A 26 -15.09 -37.33 0.03
C VAL A 26 -14.91 -36.61 -1.31
N ALA A 27 -15.72 -36.93 -2.33
CA ALA A 27 -15.66 -36.25 -3.63
C ALA A 27 -15.96 -34.75 -3.51
N GLN A 28 -16.93 -34.35 -2.68
CA GLN A 28 -17.25 -32.93 -2.44
C GLN A 28 -16.13 -32.21 -1.70
N VAL A 29 -15.56 -32.84 -0.66
CA VAL A 29 -14.41 -32.29 0.08
C VAL A 29 -13.22 -32.08 -0.84
N ILE A 30 -12.85 -33.08 -1.65
CA ILE A 30 -11.75 -32.96 -2.63
C ILE A 30 -12.00 -31.80 -3.60
N LYS A 31 -13.22 -31.71 -4.14
CA LYS A 31 -13.60 -30.63 -5.06
C LYS A 31 -13.51 -29.25 -4.40
N LEU A 32 -13.91 -29.13 -3.14
CA LEU A 32 -13.82 -27.88 -2.41
C LEU A 32 -12.35 -27.52 -2.11
N CYS A 33 -11.54 -28.49 -1.68
CA CYS A 33 -10.10 -28.29 -1.47
C CYS A 33 -9.39 -27.82 -2.74
N GLN A 34 -9.73 -28.39 -3.91
CA GLN A 34 -9.20 -27.94 -5.20
C GLN A 34 -9.55 -26.48 -5.47
N LYS A 35 -10.84 -26.10 -5.35
CA LYS A 35 -11.28 -24.71 -5.55
C LYS A 35 -10.58 -23.74 -4.61
N LEU A 36 -10.52 -24.06 -3.31
CA LEU A 36 -9.87 -23.21 -2.32
C LEU A 36 -8.38 -23.06 -2.60
N THR A 37 -7.73 -24.12 -3.08
CA THR A 37 -6.32 -24.07 -3.47
C THR A 37 -6.12 -23.15 -4.68
N ASP A 38 -6.93 -23.30 -5.73
CA ASP A 38 -6.86 -22.45 -6.93
C ASP A 38 -7.10 -20.97 -6.61
N ASP A 39 -8.10 -20.70 -5.76
CA ASP A 39 -8.41 -19.34 -5.30
C ASP A 39 -7.28 -18.76 -4.45
N ALA A 40 -6.73 -19.54 -3.50
CA ALA A 40 -5.62 -19.11 -2.66
C ALA A 40 -4.36 -18.80 -3.47
N VAL A 41 -4.00 -19.64 -4.44
CA VAL A 41 -2.88 -19.42 -5.35
C VAL A 41 -3.12 -18.16 -6.19
N THR A 42 -4.33 -17.98 -6.73
CA THR A 42 -4.70 -16.80 -7.51
C THR A 42 -4.61 -15.52 -6.67
N MET A 43 -5.10 -15.54 -5.44
CA MET A 43 -5.01 -14.42 -4.51
C MET A 43 -3.56 -14.09 -4.16
N PHE A 44 -2.72 -15.10 -3.92
CA PHE A 44 -1.31 -14.90 -3.65
C PHE A 44 -0.58 -14.25 -4.82
N ILE A 45 -0.76 -14.76 -6.04
CA ILE A 45 -0.16 -14.18 -7.26
C ILE A 45 -0.61 -12.71 -7.43
N LYS A 46 -1.90 -12.42 -7.24
CA LYS A 46 -2.44 -11.05 -7.32
C LYS A 46 -1.87 -10.14 -6.24
N LEU A 47 -1.71 -10.63 -5.01
CA LEU A 47 -1.14 -9.88 -3.90
C LEU A 47 0.31 -9.50 -4.19
N ILE A 48 1.13 -10.49 -4.56
CA ILE A 48 2.53 -10.27 -4.93
C ILE A 48 2.63 -9.29 -6.10
N GLY A 49 1.86 -9.51 -7.16
CA GLY A 49 1.83 -8.61 -8.33
C GLY A 49 1.45 -7.17 -7.96
N LYS A 50 0.46 -6.98 -7.09
CA LYS A 50 0.06 -5.65 -6.59
C LYS A 50 1.16 -4.99 -5.76
N LEU A 51 1.82 -5.71 -4.86
CA LEU A 51 2.91 -5.18 -4.05
C LEU A 51 4.08 -4.71 -4.92
N PHE A 52 4.50 -5.52 -5.90
CA PHE A 52 5.54 -5.14 -6.85
C PHE A 52 5.12 -3.97 -7.73
N SER A 53 3.88 -3.97 -8.23
CA SER A 53 3.35 -2.87 -9.03
C SER A 53 3.31 -1.56 -8.23
N GLN A 54 2.80 -1.59 -6.99
CA GLN A 54 2.75 -0.43 -6.11
C GLN A 54 4.16 0.09 -5.78
N ALA A 55 5.10 -0.80 -5.46
CA ALA A 55 6.48 -0.44 -5.21
C ALA A 55 7.14 0.19 -6.44
N ASN A 56 6.92 -0.38 -7.62
CA ASN A 56 7.47 0.14 -8.87
C ASN A 56 6.84 1.49 -9.26
N ASN A 57 5.53 1.64 -9.08
CA ASN A 57 4.83 2.90 -9.35
C ASN A 57 5.28 4.00 -8.40
N ARG A 58 5.46 3.71 -7.10
CA ARG A 58 6.04 4.66 -6.14
C ARG A 58 7.48 5.03 -6.51
N LYS A 59 8.29 4.07 -6.96
CA LYS A 59 9.66 4.35 -7.45
C LYS A 59 9.63 5.26 -8.66
N LYS A 60 8.77 4.97 -9.65
CA LYS A 60 8.60 5.81 -10.85
C LYS A 60 8.15 7.21 -10.49
N GLN A 61 7.17 7.35 -9.59
CA GLN A 61 6.70 8.65 -9.12
C GLN A 61 7.83 9.44 -8.45
N ARG A 62 8.52 8.85 -7.47
CA ARG A 62 9.69 9.50 -6.81
C ARG A 62 10.77 9.89 -7.81
N GLN A 63 11.04 9.07 -8.81
CA GLN A 63 12.00 9.39 -9.86
C GLN A 63 11.53 10.56 -10.75
N MET A 64 10.23 10.65 -11.05
CA MET A 64 9.67 11.78 -11.80
C MET A 64 9.73 13.07 -10.99
N ASP A 65 9.34 13.02 -9.71
CA ASP A 65 9.38 14.16 -8.80
C ASP A 65 10.83 14.64 -8.60
N CYS A 66 11.76 13.70 -8.34
CA CYS A 66 13.18 13.99 -8.24
C CYS A 66 13.72 14.63 -9.53
N ARG A 67 13.40 14.10 -10.72
CA ARG A 67 13.84 14.67 -12.00
C ARG A 67 13.35 16.11 -12.21
N ALA A 68 12.10 16.41 -11.85
CA ALA A 68 11.56 17.75 -11.95
C ALA A 68 12.31 18.72 -11.00
N ASN A 69 12.57 18.28 -9.77
CA ASN A 69 13.32 19.07 -8.78
C ASN A 69 14.78 19.25 -9.19
N THR A 70 15.44 18.21 -9.74
CA THR A 70 16.82 18.31 -10.28
C THR A 70 16.91 19.26 -11.46
N ALA A 71 15.97 19.21 -12.40
CA ALA A 71 15.98 20.12 -13.55
C ALA A 71 15.82 21.58 -13.09
N LYS A 72 14.97 21.83 -12.09
CA LYS A 72 14.79 23.16 -11.47
C LYS A 72 16.08 23.62 -10.77
N ALA A 73 16.71 22.76 -9.97
CA ALA A 73 17.96 23.06 -9.29
C ALA A 73 19.10 23.39 -10.28
N LEU A 74 19.29 22.55 -11.30
CA LEU A 74 20.30 22.77 -12.34
C LEU A 74 20.04 24.08 -13.10
N ARG A 75 18.78 24.41 -13.38
CA ARG A 75 18.43 25.68 -14.01
C ARG A 75 18.80 26.87 -13.14
N MET A 76 18.51 26.82 -11.83
CA MET A 76 18.92 27.87 -10.89
C MET A 76 20.44 28.01 -10.78
N PHE A 77 21.19 26.91 -10.81
CA PHE A 77 22.65 26.97 -10.88
C PHE A 77 23.15 27.61 -12.17
N LEU A 78 22.55 27.27 -13.31
CA LEU A 78 22.92 27.87 -14.59
C LEU A 78 22.60 29.37 -14.63
N ASP A 79 21.44 29.78 -14.10
CA ASP A 79 21.07 31.20 -13.95
C ASP A 79 22.07 31.95 -13.07
N THR A 80 22.53 31.31 -11.99
CA THR A 80 23.54 31.85 -11.06
C THR A 80 24.89 32.05 -11.75
N ILE A 81 25.38 31.02 -12.47
CA ILE A 81 26.63 31.13 -13.24
C ILE A 81 26.52 32.22 -14.30
N THR A 82 25.39 32.29 -15.00
CA THR A 82 25.14 33.31 -16.04
C THR A 82 25.11 34.72 -15.44
N ALA A 83 24.52 34.89 -14.25
CA ALA A 83 24.50 36.16 -13.55
C ALA A 83 25.91 36.60 -13.15
N LEU A 84 26.69 35.71 -12.56
CA LEU A 84 28.08 35.96 -12.16
C LEU A 84 28.98 36.26 -13.37
N GLN A 85 28.81 35.52 -14.46
CA GLN A 85 29.53 35.78 -15.71
C GLN A 85 29.21 37.18 -16.25
N SER A 86 27.93 37.58 -16.25
CA SER A 86 27.57 38.93 -16.68
C SER A 86 28.11 40.03 -15.75
N ALA A 87 28.19 39.78 -14.45
CA ALA A 87 28.81 40.74 -13.53
C ALA A 87 30.30 40.92 -13.85
N ASN A 88 31.00 39.82 -14.13
CA ASN A 88 32.39 39.82 -14.55
C ASN A 88 32.60 40.57 -15.87
N ASP A 89 31.79 40.27 -16.89
CA ASP A 89 31.93 40.85 -18.24
C ASP A 89 31.68 42.37 -18.26
N TYR A 90 30.77 42.86 -17.41
CA TYR A 90 30.44 44.28 -17.32
C TYR A 90 31.11 45.00 -16.13
N GLY A 91 32.04 44.34 -15.42
CA GLY A 91 32.74 44.90 -14.27
C GLY A 91 31.82 45.37 -13.14
N ARG A 92 30.65 44.76 -12.98
CA ARG A 92 29.66 45.11 -11.94
C ARG A 92 29.87 44.29 -10.68
N ASN A 93 29.32 44.77 -9.56
CA ASN A 93 29.30 43.99 -8.33
C ASN A 93 28.51 42.68 -8.54
N ALA A 94 29.15 41.56 -8.22
CA ALA A 94 28.59 40.23 -8.42
C ALA A 94 27.34 39.97 -7.58
N PHE A 95 27.28 40.47 -6.34
CA PHE A 95 26.12 40.28 -5.46
C PHE A 95 24.91 41.07 -5.96
N ASP A 96 25.10 42.31 -6.41
CA ASP A 96 24.00 43.13 -6.92
C ASP A 96 23.38 42.52 -8.18
N VAL A 97 24.21 42.01 -9.10
CA VAL A 97 23.75 41.33 -10.32
C VAL A 97 23.11 39.98 -10.01
N LEU A 98 23.66 39.24 -9.03
CA LEU A 98 23.10 37.98 -8.58
C LEU A 98 21.72 38.16 -7.96
N ASP A 99 21.54 39.19 -7.13
CA ASP A 99 20.26 39.46 -6.49
C ASP A 99 19.20 39.93 -7.49
N GLN A 100 19.60 40.73 -8.50
CA GLN A 100 18.73 41.13 -9.60
C GLN A 100 18.31 39.97 -10.52
N LYS A 101 19.20 39.02 -10.81
CA LYS A 101 18.96 37.98 -11.85
C LYS A 101 18.56 36.61 -11.31
N ALA A 102 19.23 36.14 -10.26
CA ALA A 102 19.01 34.81 -9.69
C ALA A 102 18.24 34.86 -8.36
N GLY A 103 18.40 35.96 -7.61
CA GLY A 103 17.84 36.19 -6.28
C GLY A 103 18.61 35.43 -5.22
N TRP A 104 19.41 36.12 -4.40
CA TRP A 104 20.23 35.48 -3.37
C TRP A 104 19.37 34.73 -2.34
N ASP A 105 18.26 35.34 -1.92
CA ASP A 105 17.28 34.70 -1.02
C ASP A 105 16.67 33.43 -1.60
N ARG A 106 16.50 33.37 -2.92
CA ARG A 106 15.92 32.20 -3.59
C ARG A 106 16.91 31.03 -3.59
N LEU A 107 18.21 31.30 -3.77
CA LEU A 107 19.27 30.30 -3.66
C LEU A 107 19.37 29.75 -2.24
N LEU A 108 19.33 30.62 -1.23
CA LEU A 108 19.37 30.20 0.18
C LEU A 108 18.17 29.34 0.57
N ARG A 109 16.97 29.67 0.08
CA ARG A 109 15.77 28.83 0.29
C ARG A 109 15.87 27.46 -0.40
N MET A 110 16.68 27.34 -1.45
CA MET A 110 16.86 26.11 -2.20
C MET A 110 17.94 25.20 -1.63
N LYS A 111 18.88 25.74 -0.86
CA LYS A 111 19.94 24.99 -0.19
C LYS A 111 19.46 23.70 0.53
N PRO A 112 18.45 23.72 1.43
CA PRO A 112 18.03 22.49 2.11
C PRO A 112 17.43 21.45 1.17
N GLU A 113 16.68 21.87 0.14
CA GLU A 113 16.15 20.95 -0.88
C GLU A 113 17.31 20.27 -1.64
N LEU A 114 18.38 21.03 -1.91
CA LEU A 114 19.57 20.53 -2.59
C LEU A 114 20.37 19.54 -1.73
N GLU A 115 20.55 19.85 -0.44
CA GLU A 115 21.22 18.97 0.53
C GLU A 115 20.49 17.63 0.61
N THR A 116 19.15 17.64 0.73
CA THR A 116 18.36 16.40 0.74
C THR A 116 18.48 15.58 -0.55
N MET A 117 18.60 16.24 -1.71
CA MET A 117 18.79 15.55 -3.00
C MET A 117 20.15 14.87 -3.12
N VAL A 118 21.19 15.44 -2.51
CA VAL A 118 22.52 14.84 -2.46
C VAL A 118 22.52 13.64 -1.52
N ASP A 119 21.94 13.80 -0.33
CA ASP A 119 21.80 12.72 0.66
C ASP A 119 20.99 11.54 0.12
N ASP A 120 19.87 11.79 -0.57
CA ASP A 120 19.02 10.74 -1.17
C ASP A 120 19.74 9.97 -2.29
N ASN A 121 20.73 10.57 -2.94
CA ASN A 121 21.56 9.93 -3.96
C ASN A 121 22.66 9.06 -3.32
N GLU A 122 23.21 9.49 -2.19
CA GLU A 122 24.19 8.72 -1.42
C GLU A 122 23.57 7.61 -0.56
N ALA A 123 22.29 7.71 -0.21
CA ALA A 123 21.62 6.70 0.61
C ALA A 123 21.66 5.31 -0.06
N PRO A 124 22.16 4.27 0.64
CA PRO A 124 22.33 2.96 0.04
C PRO A 124 20.97 2.33 -0.31
N SER A 125 20.76 2.12 -1.60
CA SER A 125 19.61 1.45 -2.25
C SER A 125 19.08 0.18 -1.54
N LEU A 126 19.93 -0.50 -0.76
CA LEU A 126 19.56 -1.68 0.02
C LEU A 126 18.53 -1.40 1.11
N ILE A 127 18.60 -0.28 1.83
CA ILE A 127 17.67 0.01 2.94
C ILE A 127 16.24 0.10 2.40
N VAL A 128 16.05 0.83 1.30
CA VAL A 128 14.76 0.95 0.60
C VAL A 128 14.28 -0.40 0.04
N ALA A 129 15.20 -1.32 -0.29
CA ALA A 129 14.85 -2.67 -0.71
C ALA A 129 14.34 -3.53 0.46
N THR A 130 14.91 -3.38 1.66
CA THR A 130 14.51 -4.16 2.85
C THR A 130 13.09 -3.86 3.31
N GLU A 131 12.67 -2.58 3.33
CA GLU A 131 11.30 -2.18 3.70
C GLU A 131 10.24 -2.81 2.78
N ARG A 132 10.56 -2.94 1.49
CA ARG A 132 9.67 -3.54 0.48
C ARG A 132 9.57 -5.05 0.66
N TYR A 133 10.66 -5.68 1.08
CA TYR A 133 10.74 -7.12 1.29
C TYR A 133 10.01 -7.59 2.56
N ALA A 134 9.94 -6.75 3.60
CA ALA A 134 9.25 -7.07 4.86
C ALA A 134 7.77 -7.42 4.67
N THR A 135 7.06 -6.70 3.78
CA THR A 135 5.64 -6.98 3.50
C THR A 135 5.46 -8.29 2.73
N VAL A 136 6.36 -8.58 1.78
CA VAL A 136 6.34 -9.84 1.03
C VAL A 136 6.62 -11.02 1.95
N HIS A 137 7.61 -10.88 2.83
CA HIS A 137 8.01 -11.89 3.80
C HIS A 137 6.83 -12.34 4.68
N LYS A 138 6.00 -11.40 5.15
CA LYS A 138 4.82 -11.70 5.98
C LYS A 138 3.83 -12.67 5.33
N TYR A 139 3.53 -12.48 4.03
CA TYR A 139 2.53 -13.31 3.34
C TYR A 139 3.14 -14.54 2.70
N ALA A 140 4.41 -14.47 2.27
CA ALA A 140 5.13 -15.59 1.70
C ALA A 140 5.31 -16.73 2.70
N GLY A 141 5.68 -16.44 3.96
CA GLY A 141 5.84 -17.46 4.98
C GLY A 141 4.56 -18.25 5.25
N ALA A 142 3.45 -17.54 5.50
CA ALA A 142 2.14 -18.17 5.74
C ALA A 142 1.70 -19.05 4.55
N PHE A 143 1.89 -18.57 3.33
CA PHE A 143 1.55 -19.32 2.13
C PHE A 143 2.42 -20.58 1.97
N LEU A 144 3.74 -20.45 2.13
CA LEU A 144 4.67 -21.57 1.99
C LEU A 144 4.43 -22.67 3.04
N LEU A 145 4.08 -22.29 4.27
CA LEU A 145 3.80 -23.25 5.34
C LEU A 145 2.44 -23.94 5.16
N ALA A 146 1.43 -23.26 4.62
CA ALA A 146 0.09 -23.80 4.43
C ALA A 146 -0.01 -24.89 3.34
N PHE A 147 0.86 -24.84 2.32
CA PHE A 147 0.79 -25.76 1.18
C PHE A 147 1.91 -26.81 1.21
N THR A 148 1.57 -28.02 0.74
CA THR A 148 2.55 -29.04 0.38
C THR A 148 2.83 -28.93 -1.10
N PHE A 149 4.11 -28.75 -1.45
CA PHE A 149 4.56 -28.66 -2.83
C PHE A 149 5.06 -30.02 -3.29
N CYS A 150 4.71 -30.42 -4.50
CA CYS A 150 5.12 -31.67 -5.12
C CYS A 150 5.63 -31.38 -6.53
N SER A 151 6.57 -32.20 -7.01
CA SER A 151 7.04 -32.15 -8.41
C SER A 151 7.06 -33.55 -9.01
N ALA A 152 6.74 -33.64 -10.29
CA ALA A 152 6.89 -34.86 -11.08
C ALA A 152 8.36 -35.12 -11.49
N ARG A 153 9.25 -34.12 -11.34
CA ARG A 153 10.65 -34.24 -11.72
C ARG A 153 11.44 -34.91 -10.59
N ARG A 154 12.29 -35.88 -10.97
CA ARG A 154 13.10 -36.67 -10.03
C ARG A 154 14.12 -35.84 -9.23
N HIS A 155 14.62 -34.75 -9.81
CA HIS A 155 15.50 -33.77 -9.18
C HIS A 155 15.00 -32.37 -9.52
N ASP A 156 14.00 -31.89 -8.77
CA ASP A 156 13.46 -30.55 -8.98
C ASP A 156 14.19 -29.51 -8.10
N PRO A 157 15.04 -28.64 -8.68
CA PRO A 157 15.71 -27.59 -7.92
C PRO A 157 14.71 -26.60 -7.30
N LEU A 158 13.54 -26.40 -7.90
CA LEU A 158 12.50 -25.53 -7.37
C LEU A 158 11.86 -26.11 -6.11
N LEU A 159 11.63 -27.43 -6.10
CA LEU A 159 11.09 -28.11 -4.93
C LEU A 159 12.09 -28.07 -3.76
N ALA A 160 13.39 -28.26 -4.06
CA ALA A 160 14.45 -28.11 -3.06
C ALA A 160 14.53 -26.68 -2.50
N ALA A 161 14.43 -25.67 -3.37
CA ALA A 161 14.43 -24.27 -2.96
C ALA A 161 13.22 -23.90 -2.09
N THR A 162 12.01 -24.37 -2.45
CA THR A 162 10.81 -24.13 -1.64
C THR A 162 10.89 -24.84 -0.29
N ALA A 163 11.47 -26.05 -0.21
CA ALA A 163 11.71 -26.73 1.05
C ALA A 163 12.70 -25.96 1.95
N LEU A 164 13.77 -25.41 1.39
CA LEU A 164 14.71 -24.55 2.12
C LEU A 164 14.01 -23.30 2.65
N LEU A 165 13.24 -22.60 1.80
CA LEU A 165 12.49 -21.42 2.23
C LEU A 165 11.53 -21.74 3.37
N LYS A 166 10.78 -22.87 3.28
CA LYS A 166 9.89 -23.31 4.36
C LYS A 166 10.61 -23.50 5.69
N ARG A 167 11.84 -24.06 5.69
CA ARG A 167 12.65 -24.21 6.90
C ARG A 167 13.02 -22.86 7.50
N LEU A 168 13.52 -21.93 6.67
CA LEU A 168 13.86 -20.58 7.11
C LEU A 168 12.66 -19.84 7.72
N TYR A 169 11.47 -19.96 7.11
CA TYR A 169 10.25 -19.35 7.63
C TYR A 169 9.71 -20.03 8.90
N ALA A 170 9.97 -21.32 9.10
CA ALA A 170 9.61 -22.00 10.33
C ALA A 170 10.51 -21.55 11.49
N GLU A 171 11.82 -21.47 11.25
CA GLU A 171 12.81 -21.02 12.24
C GLU A 171 12.54 -19.58 12.73
N THR A 172 12.13 -18.67 11.83
CA THR A 172 11.81 -17.28 12.21
C THR A 172 10.45 -17.13 12.91
N ALA A 173 9.54 -18.08 12.72
CA ALA A 173 8.24 -18.11 13.41
C ALA A 173 8.37 -18.65 14.85
N ASP A 174 9.34 -19.54 15.10
CA ASP A 174 9.58 -20.15 16.42
C ASP A 174 10.40 -19.24 17.36
N THR A 175 11.07 -18.21 16.85
CA THR A 175 11.70 -17.18 17.69
C THR A 175 10.66 -16.34 18.47
N PRO A 176 10.73 -16.30 19.81
CA PRO A 176 9.76 -15.58 20.66
C PRO A 176 10.01 -14.07 20.60
N GLY A 177 9.65 -13.44 19.49
CA GLY A 177 9.76 -11.99 19.29
C GLY A 177 8.98 -11.44 18.10
N SER A 178 8.47 -12.29 17.20
CA SER A 178 7.84 -11.89 15.93
C SER A 178 6.33 -12.14 15.86
N ARG A 179 5.67 -12.50 16.97
CA ARG A 179 4.19 -12.62 17.05
C ARG A 179 3.56 -11.24 16.82
N THR A 180 3.40 -10.90 15.54
CA THR A 180 2.68 -9.72 15.09
C THR A 180 1.22 -9.95 15.43
N THR A 181 0.78 -9.29 16.48
CA THR A 181 -0.62 -9.13 16.85
C THR A 181 -1.40 -8.72 15.60
N HIS A 182 -2.37 -9.53 15.18
CA HIS A 182 -3.34 -9.14 14.17
C HIS A 182 -4.06 -7.87 14.68
N PRO A 183 -4.01 -6.73 13.98
CA PRO A 183 -4.95 -5.65 14.29
C PRO A 183 -6.36 -6.15 13.93
N PRO A 184 -7.38 -5.89 14.78
CA PRO A 184 -8.74 -6.31 14.49
C PRO A 184 -9.22 -5.62 13.22
N LEU A 185 -10.02 -6.33 12.41
CA LEU A 185 -10.69 -5.78 11.24
C LEU A 185 -11.49 -4.53 11.66
N PRO A 186 -11.45 -3.42 10.89
CA PRO A 186 -12.24 -2.24 11.23
C PRO A 186 -13.73 -2.59 11.13
N ASN A 187 -14.40 -2.56 12.28
CA ASN A 187 -15.83 -2.78 12.41
C ASN A 187 -16.55 -1.68 11.62
N ARG A 188 -17.20 -2.04 10.52
CA ARG A 188 -17.89 -1.12 9.63
C ARG A 188 -19.32 -0.89 10.12
N SER A 189 -19.44 -0.31 11.32
CA SER A 189 -20.73 0.08 11.89
C SER A 189 -20.53 1.13 12.97
N ALA A 190 -20.33 2.37 12.56
CA ALA A 190 -20.90 3.58 13.17
C ALA A 190 -20.24 4.84 12.61
N THR A 191 -20.85 5.45 11.59
CA THR A 191 -20.79 6.90 11.38
C THR A 191 -22.03 7.31 10.62
N HIS A 192 -23.06 7.73 11.35
CA HIS A 192 -23.70 9.01 11.08
C HIS A 192 -24.23 9.56 12.41
N LEU A 193 -23.37 10.36 13.04
CA LEU A 193 -23.77 11.37 14.01
C LEU A 193 -24.79 12.30 13.34
N ARG A 194 -26.01 12.27 13.85
CA ARG A 194 -26.69 13.43 14.46
C ARG A 194 -26.13 14.79 14.02
N SER A 195 -26.67 15.33 12.94
CA SER A 195 -26.65 16.77 12.67
C SER A 195 -28.03 17.32 13.08
N GLY A 196 -28.05 18.07 14.17
CA GLY A 196 -29.21 18.85 14.56
C GLY A 196 -29.41 19.98 13.55
N LYS A 197 -30.50 19.90 12.78
CA LYS A 197 -31.15 21.07 12.19
C LYS A 197 -32.57 21.10 12.75
N THR A 198 -32.76 21.86 13.82
CA THR A 198 -34.08 22.33 14.24
C THR A 198 -34.60 23.25 13.16
N GLN A 199 -35.56 22.74 12.40
CA GLN A 199 -36.31 23.50 11.42
C GLN A 199 -37.40 24.30 12.12
N SER A 200 -37.42 25.58 11.77
CA SER A 200 -38.42 26.60 12.07
C SER A 200 -39.84 26.06 12.18
N SER A 201 -40.48 26.28 13.34
CA SER A 201 -41.93 26.35 13.44
C SER A 201 -42.32 27.78 13.84
N SER A 202 -43.06 28.38 12.92
CA SER A 202 -43.71 29.68 12.98
C SER A 202 -44.82 29.65 14.04
N VAL A 203 -44.72 30.49 15.08
CA VAL A 203 -45.89 31.04 15.76
C VAL A 203 -45.62 32.49 16.15
N ARG A 204 -46.53 33.33 15.65
CA ARG A 204 -46.69 34.77 15.82
C ARG A 204 -46.86 35.17 17.29
N GLY A 205 -46.44 36.38 17.66
CA GLY A 205 -47.11 37.14 18.71
C GLY A 205 -46.24 37.96 19.66
N CYS A 206 -45.62 39.04 19.18
CA CYS A 206 -45.22 40.15 20.07
C CYS A 206 -45.83 41.45 19.55
N HIS A 207 -47.02 41.79 20.05
CA HIS A 207 -47.55 43.15 20.02
C HIS A 207 -47.25 43.80 21.38
N ALA A 208 -46.25 44.68 21.41
CA ALA A 208 -46.07 45.63 22.50
C ALA A 208 -46.98 46.85 22.23
N ARG A 209 -47.99 47.05 23.08
CA ARG A 209 -48.70 48.33 23.26
C ARG A 209 -49.01 48.51 24.74
N ARG A 210 -48.41 49.52 25.37
CA ARG A 210 -49.14 50.60 26.06
C ARG A 210 -48.16 51.66 26.55
N PHE A 211 -48.30 52.82 25.93
CA PHE A 211 -47.91 54.10 26.51
C PHE A 211 -48.86 54.42 27.67
N ALA A 212 -48.28 54.91 28.78
CA ALA A 212 -48.97 55.69 29.78
C ALA A 212 -49.07 57.16 29.30
N ARG A 213 -50.23 57.79 29.54
CA ARG A 213 -50.45 59.23 29.60
C ARG A 213 -51.02 59.53 30.99
N PRO A 214 -50.70 60.68 31.58
CA PRO A 214 -51.77 61.46 32.18
C PRO A 214 -51.67 62.95 31.84
N ALA A 215 -52.84 63.53 31.57
CA ALA A 215 -53.37 64.67 32.29
C ALA A 215 -54.79 64.28 32.72
#